data_AF-A0A7Y4THT2-F1
#
_entry.id   AF-A0A7Y4THT2-F1
#
_cell.length_a   1.000
_cell.length_b   1.000
_cell.length_c   1.000
_cell.angle_alpha   90.00
_cell.angle_beta   90.00
_cell.angle_gamma   90.00
#
_symmetry.space_group_name_H-M   'P 1'
#
loop_
_entity.id
_entity.type
_entity.pdbx_description
1 polymer ?
#
loop_
_entity_poly.entity_id
_entity_poly.type
_entity_poly.pdbx_seq_one_letter_code
_entity_poly.pdbx_strand_id
1 'polypeptide(L)'
;MADFDIIVVGLGAVGGAALLSAARAGAKVAGFDRFAPPHMRGSTHGETRIVRAAIGEGAAYTPFAQRSFALWDQLAAETGERLVTRCGLLVLGGVLPHATHVPAGFLETTIGAARSFG
;
A
#
# COMPACT_ATOMS: atom_id res chain seq x y z
N MET A 1 17.53 20.97 -23.35
CA MET A 1 17.37 20.04 -22.21
C MET A 1 15.93 19.55 -22.24
N ALA A 2 15.63 18.31 -21.85
CA ALA A 2 14.24 17.89 -21.77
C ALA A 2 13.66 18.38 -20.43
N ASP A 3 12.66 19.26 -20.49
CA ASP A 3 11.99 19.78 -19.29
C ASP A 3 10.97 18.76 -18.78
N PHE A 4 10.83 18.60 -17.46
CA PHE A 4 9.85 17.72 -16.81
C PHE A 4 9.13 18.49 -15.71
N ASP A 5 7.84 18.24 -15.52
CA ASP A 5 7.04 18.85 -14.45
C ASP A 5 7.29 18.16 -13.11
N ILE A 6 7.45 16.82 -13.13
CA ILE A 6 7.67 16.00 -11.94
C ILE A 6 8.76 14.96 -12.23
N ILE A 7 9.71 14.87 -11.31
CA ILE A 7 10.73 13.82 -11.31
C ILE A 7 10.56 12.96 -10.06
N VAL A 8 10.49 11.64 -10.24
CA VAL A 8 10.44 10.67 -9.15
C VAL A 8 11.79 9.95 -9.05
N VAL A 9 12.42 10.02 -7.87
CA VAL A 9 13.67 9.32 -7.55
C VAL A 9 13.37 8.13 -6.66
N GLY A 10 13.62 6.93 -7.18
CA GLY A 10 13.20 5.63 -6.65
C GLY A 10 11.85 5.21 -7.24
N LEU A 11 11.84 4.12 -8.01
CA LEU A 11 10.67 3.54 -8.68
C LEU A 11 10.27 2.19 -8.06
N GLY A 12 10.41 2.06 -6.73
CA GLY A 12 9.75 1.01 -5.96
C GLY A 12 8.23 1.20 -5.88
N ALA A 13 7.54 0.48 -4.99
CA ALA A 13 6.07 0.51 -4.90
C ALA A 13 5.45 1.93 -4.84
N VAL A 14 5.95 2.79 -3.94
CA VAL A 14 5.43 4.16 -3.77
C VAL A 14 5.79 5.05 -4.96
N GLY A 15 7.04 5.01 -5.41
CA GLY A 15 7.53 5.85 -6.50
C GLY A 15 6.89 5.51 -7.85
N GLY A 16 6.73 4.22 -8.16
CA GLY A 16 6.02 3.78 -9.36
C GLY A 16 4.55 4.23 -9.36
N ALA A 17 3.86 4.09 -8.22
CA ALA A 17 2.48 4.57 -8.09
C ALA A 17 2.37 6.10 -8.22
N ALA A 18 3.33 6.84 -7.66
CA ALA A 18 3.39 8.30 -7.78
C ALA A 18 3.64 8.74 -9.23
N LEU A 19 4.60 8.12 -9.92
CA LEU A 19 4.94 8.39 -11.33
C LEU A 19 3.71 8.14 -12.22
N LEU A 20 3.04 6.99 -12.05
CA LEU A 20 1.83 6.65 -12.79
C LEU A 20 0.70 7.64 -12.55
N SER A 21 0.47 8.02 -11.29
CA SER A 21 -0.58 8.97 -10.91
C SER A 21 -0.33 10.36 -11.50
N ALA A 22 0.92 10.83 -11.46
CA ALA A 22 1.32 12.10 -12.05
C ALA A 22 1.18 12.10 -13.59
N ALA A 23 1.61 11.01 -14.25
CA ALA A 23 1.42 10.85 -15.69
C ALA A 23 -0.06 10.85 -16.08
N ARG A 24 -0.92 10.16 -15.33
CA ARG A 24 -2.38 10.16 -15.55
C ARG A 24 -3.02 11.54 -15.32
N ALA A 25 -2.41 12.39 -14.49
CA ALA A 25 -2.83 13.77 -14.30
C ALA A 25 -2.34 14.71 -15.41
N GLY A 26 -1.64 14.20 -16.43
CA GLY A 26 -1.16 14.97 -17.59
C GLY A 26 0.22 15.60 -17.40
N ALA A 27 0.91 15.33 -16.29
CA ALA A 27 2.24 15.86 -16.05
C ALA A 27 3.29 15.18 -16.96
N LYS A 28 4.24 15.94 -17.46
CA LYS A 28 5.43 15.42 -18.13
C LYS A 28 6.40 14.91 -17.09
N VAL A 29 6.46 13.58 -16.92
CA VAL A 29 7.21 12.95 -15.82
C VAL A 29 8.49 12.24 -16.25
N ALA A 30 9.48 12.20 -15.35
CA ALA A 30 10.62 11.31 -15.45
C ALA A 30 10.77 10.49 -14.16
N GLY A 31 11.17 9.23 -14.32
CA GLY A 31 11.43 8.32 -13.21
C GLY A 31 12.86 7.80 -13.26
N PHE A 32 13.54 7.80 -12.11
CA PHE A 32 14.89 7.25 -11.98
C PHE A 32 14.92 6.23 -10.86
N ASP A 33 15.50 5.05 -11.11
CA ASP A 33 15.81 4.09 -10.07
C ASP A 33 17.26 3.64 -10.21
N ARG A 34 17.88 3.26 -9.08
CA ARG A 34 19.26 2.76 -9.06
C ARG A 34 19.36 1.39 -9.75
N PHE A 35 18.29 0.62 -9.76
CA PHE A 35 18.20 -0.69 -10.39
C PHE A 35 17.01 -0.71 -11.38
N ALA A 36 16.76 -1.85 -12.03
CA ALA A 36 15.60 -2.03 -12.90
C ALA A 36 14.45 -2.68 -12.10
N PRO A 37 13.37 -1.96 -11.75
CA PRO A 37 12.23 -2.56 -11.05
C PRO A 37 11.42 -3.50 -11.96
N PRO A 38 10.79 -4.55 -11.40
CA PRO A 38 10.92 -4.99 -10.02
C PRO A 38 12.29 -5.66 -9.77
N HIS A 39 12.86 -5.48 -8.57
CA HIS A 39 14.16 -6.02 -8.20
C HIS A 39 14.24 -6.48 -6.74
N MET A 40 15.24 -7.33 -6.43
CA MET A 40 15.46 -7.91 -5.09
C MET A 40 16.19 -7.01 -4.09
N ARG A 41 16.62 -5.80 -4.51
CA ARG A 41 17.45 -4.89 -3.70
C ARG A 41 16.68 -3.80 -2.96
N GLY A 42 15.38 -4.00 -2.71
CA GLY A 42 14.53 -3.03 -2.02
C GLY A 42 13.38 -3.72 -1.28
N SER A 43 12.47 -2.95 -0.69
CA SER A 43 11.42 -3.49 0.20
C SER A 43 10.17 -4.03 -0.50
N THR A 44 10.13 -4.04 -1.83
CA THR A 44 8.97 -4.51 -2.63
C THR A 44 9.10 -5.97 -3.08
N HIS A 45 10.30 -6.55 -3.03
CA HIS A 45 10.56 -7.95 -3.40
C HIS A 45 9.84 -8.97 -2.50
N GLY A 46 9.80 -10.23 -2.90
CA GLY A 46 8.99 -11.25 -2.24
C GLY A 46 7.56 -11.22 -2.78
N GLU A 47 7.00 -12.39 -3.02
CA GLU A 47 5.89 -12.58 -3.96
C GLU A 47 4.60 -11.84 -3.57
N THR A 48 4.31 -11.73 -2.27
CA THR A 48 3.02 -11.23 -1.79
C THR A 48 3.16 -10.20 -0.66
N ARG A 49 2.10 -9.41 -0.47
CA ARG A 49 1.94 -8.46 0.64
C ARG A 49 0.52 -8.52 1.18
N ILE A 50 0.39 -8.40 2.50
CA ILE A 50 -0.91 -8.27 3.15
C ILE A 50 -1.40 -6.83 2.99
N VAL A 51 -2.67 -6.68 2.63
CA VAL A 51 -3.42 -5.43 2.67
C VAL A 51 -4.63 -5.59 3.58
N ARG A 52 -4.93 -4.58 4.40
CA ARG A 52 -5.98 -4.62 5.43
C ARG A 52 -6.80 -3.35 5.38
N ALA A 53 -8.12 -3.43 5.55
CA ALA A 53 -8.97 -2.26 5.73
C ALA A 53 -9.09 -1.85 7.20
N ALA A 54 -9.21 -2.83 8.11
CA ALA A 54 -9.16 -2.59 9.55
C ALA A 54 -7.70 -2.39 10.01
N ILE A 55 -7.29 -1.14 10.23
CA ILE A 55 -5.92 -0.78 10.57
C ILE A 55 -5.77 -0.64 12.08
N GLY A 56 -5.13 -1.63 12.72
CA GLY A 56 -4.84 -1.62 14.16
C GLY A 56 -3.81 -0.58 14.60
N GLU A 57 -2.98 -0.11 13.68
CA GLU A 57 -2.05 1.00 13.89
C GLU A 57 -2.77 2.35 14.05
N GLY A 58 -4.04 2.44 13.64
CA GLY A 58 -4.88 3.61 13.80
C GLY A 58 -5.96 3.71 12.74
N ALA A 59 -7.20 3.95 13.17
CA ALA A 59 -8.36 4.05 12.29
C ALA A 59 -8.25 5.18 11.24
N ALA A 60 -7.40 6.19 11.47
CA ALA A 60 -7.11 7.25 10.50
C ALA A 60 -6.54 6.73 9.18
N TYR A 61 -5.92 5.55 9.18
CA TYR A 61 -5.38 4.91 7.97
C TYR A 61 -6.43 4.13 7.17
N THR A 62 -7.57 3.77 7.77
CA THR A 62 -8.59 2.96 7.12
C THR A 62 -9.14 3.59 5.83
N PRO A 63 -9.48 4.90 5.78
CA PRO A 63 -9.91 5.53 4.52
C PRO A 63 -8.86 5.43 3.40
N PHE A 64 -7.56 5.57 3.74
CA PHE A 64 -6.48 5.42 2.76
C PHE A 64 -6.35 3.98 2.26
N ALA A 65 -6.53 3.00 3.14
CA ALA A 65 -6.53 1.58 2.77
C ALA A 65 -7.71 1.24 1.84
N GLN A 66 -8.92 1.72 2.14
CA GLN A 66 -10.09 1.55 1.29
C GLN A 66 -9.89 2.21 -0.09
N ARG A 67 -9.35 3.43 -0.13
CA ARG A 67 -9.00 4.08 -1.41
C ARG A 67 -7.95 3.27 -2.18
N SER A 68 -6.96 2.70 -1.49
CA SER A 68 -5.96 1.84 -2.11
C SER A 68 -6.58 0.59 -2.73
N PHE A 69 -7.55 -0.06 -2.07
CA PHE A 69 -8.28 -1.19 -2.69
C PHE A 69 -8.98 -0.79 -3.98
N ALA A 70 -9.68 0.36 -4.00
CA ALA A 70 -10.33 0.84 -5.21
C ALA A 70 -9.34 1.14 -6.35
N LEU A 71 -8.15 1.67 -6.03
CA LEU A 71 -7.09 1.91 -7.01
C LEU A 71 -6.47 0.61 -7.52
N TRP A 72 -6.33 -0.41 -6.68
CA TRP A 72 -5.91 -1.75 -7.12
C TRP A 72 -6.94 -2.39 -8.04
N ASP A 73 -8.23 -2.29 -7.72
CA ASP A 73 -9.31 -2.82 -8.56
C ASP A 73 -9.34 -2.09 -9.92
N GLN A 74 -9.13 -0.78 -9.93
CA GLN A 74 -8.99 0.00 -11.17
C GLN A 74 -7.76 -0.46 -11.99
N LEU A 75 -6.60 -0.59 -11.37
CA LEU A 75 -5.38 -1.01 -12.06
C LEU A 75 -5.52 -2.43 -12.62
N ALA A 76 -6.14 -3.34 -11.88
CA ALA A 76 -6.44 -4.70 -12.32
C ALA A 76 -7.37 -4.71 -13.55
N ALA A 77 -8.38 -3.82 -13.58
CA ALA A 77 -9.27 -3.68 -14.74
C ALA A 77 -8.53 -3.14 -15.98
N GLU A 78 -7.60 -2.22 -15.80
CA GLU A 78 -6.80 -1.64 -16.90
C GLU A 78 -5.77 -2.62 -17.47
N THR A 79 -5.16 -3.46 -16.63
CA THR A 79 -4.10 -4.40 -17.05
C THR A 79 -4.64 -5.78 -17.42
N GLY A 80 -5.84 -6.13 -16.97
CA GLY A 80 -6.37 -7.49 -17.04
C GLY A 80 -5.73 -8.48 -16.05
N GLU A 81 -4.88 -8.00 -15.16
CA GLU A 81 -4.15 -8.82 -14.18
C GLU A 81 -4.89 -8.94 -12.85
N ARG A 82 -4.75 -10.09 -12.18
CA ARG A 82 -5.23 -10.25 -10.80
C ARG A 82 -4.19 -9.70 -9.82
N LEU A 83 -4.39 -8.46 -9.36
CA LEU A 83 -3.43 -7.79 -8.46
C LEU A 83 -3.71 -8.02 -6.97
N VAL A 84 -4.97 -8.27 -6.58
CA VAL A 84 -5.36 -8.50 -5.19
C VAL A 84 -6.19 -9.78 -5.09
N THR A 85 -5.71 -10.72 -4.27
CA THR A 85 -6.49 -11.89 -3.87
C THR A 85 -7.24 -11.57 -2.58
N ARG A 86 -8.57 -11.54 -2.62
CA ARG A 86 -9.43 -11.28 -1.44
C ARG A 86 -9.56 -12.54 -0.58
N CYS A 87 -8.49 -12.90 0.13
CA CYS A 87 -8.44 -14.08 1.01
C CYS A 87 -8.91 -13.83 2.46
N GLY A 88 -9.30 -12.59 2.79
CA GLY A 88 -9.62 -12.19 4.16
C GLY A 88 -8.37 -11.98 5.02
N LEU A 89 -8.59 -11.68 6.29
CA LEU A 89 -7.54 -11.47 7.28
C LEU A 89 -7.97 -12.02 8.64
N LEU A 90 -7.12 -12.80 9.28
CA LEU A 90 -7.27 -13.22 10.67
C LEU A 90 -6.28 -12.43 11.54
N VAL A 91 -6.79 -11.72 12.55
CA VAL A 91 -5.98 -11.06 13.57
C VAL A 91 -6.25 -11.74 14.90
N LEU A 92 -5.20 -12.29 15.51
CA LEU A 92 -5.24 -12.93 16.83
C LEU A 92 -4.42 -12.09 17.80
N GLY A 93 -4.96 -11.87 19.00
CA GLY A 93 -4.27 -11.17 20.08
C GLY A 93 -4.58 -11.81 21.43
N GLY A 94 -3.73 -11.54 22.40
CA GLY A 94 -3.85 -12.03 23.77
C GLY A 94 -3.01 -11.20 24.73
N VAL A 95 -3.10 -11.51 26.02
CA VAL A 95 -2.28 -10.85 27.05
C VAL A 95 -0.86 -11.40 26.95
N LEU A 96 0.08 -10.55 26.54
CA LEU A 96 1.49 -10.90 26.48
C LEU A 96 2.24 -10.37 27.72
N PRO A 97 3.16 -11.14 28.30
CA PRO A 97 3.89 -10.73 29.51
C PRO A 97 4.90 -9.59 29.27
N HIS A 98 5.12 -9.20 28.02
CA HIS A 98 6.09 -8.17 27.64
C HIS A 98 5.52 -7.27 26.54
N ALA A 99 6.01 -6.02 26.48
CA ALA A 99 5.69 -5.10 25.40
C ALA A 99 6.14 -5.66 24.05
N THR A 100 5.31 -5.50 23.02
CA THR A 100 5.64 -5.88 21.64
C THR A 100 5.99 -4.64 20.82
N HIS A 101 6.44 -4.85 19.58
CA HIS A 101 6.61 -3.78 18.60
C HIS A 101 5.27 -3.19 18.12
N VAL A 102 4.15 -3.77 18.55
CA VAL A 102 2.80 -3.36 18.19
C VAL A 102 2.24 -2.49 19.32
N PRO A 103 1.57 -1.36 19.02
CA PRO A 103 0.98 -0.50 20.04
C PRO A 103 0.03 -1.27 20.97
N ALA A 104 -0.02 -0.85 22.25
CA ALA A 104 -1.05 -1.32 23.17
C ALA A 104 -2.44 -1.02 22.58
N GLY A 105 -3.38 -1.96 22.72
CA GLY A 105 -4.74 -1.79 22.20
C GLY A 105 -4.90 -2.05 20.70
N PHE A 106 -3.92 -2.69 20.03
CA PHE A 106 -3.99 -2.96 18.60
C PHE A 106 -5.18 -3.82 18.19
N LEU A 107 -5.52 -4.84 18.97
CA LEU A 107 -6.66 -5.71 18.66
C LEU A 107 -7.97 -4.94 18.78
N GLU A 108 -8.14 -4.18 19.86
CA GLU A 108 -9.29 -3.31 20.12
C GLU A 108 -9.43 -2.25 19.03
N THR A 109 -8.30 -1.64 18.61
CA THR A 109 -8.27 -0.66 17.51
C THR A 109 -8.63 -1.31 16.18
N THR A 110 -8.14 -2.52 15.91
CA THR A 110 -8.50 -3.29 14.72
C THR A 110 -9.99 -3.62 14.71
N ILE A 111 -10.54 -4.09 15.82
CA ILE A 111 -11.97 -4.40 15.98
C ILE A 111 -12.81 -3.12 15.79
N GLY A 112 -12.39 -2.02 16.41
CA GLY A 112 -13.05 -0.72 16.28
C GLY A 112 -13.08 -0.24 14.82
N ALA A 113 -11.94 -0.30 14.12
CA ALA A 113 -11.87 0.03 12.70
C ALA A 113 -12.75 -0.89 11.85
N ALA A 114 -12.76 -2.19 12.12
CA ALA A 114 -13.62 -3.15 11.41
C ALA A 114 -15.12 -2.85 11.61
N ARG A 115 -15.55 -2.47 12.81
CA ARG A 115 -16.95 -2.12 13.07
C ARG A 115 -17.37 -0.80 12.44
N SER A 116 -16.46 0.18 12.36
CA SER A 116 -16.76 1.51 11.84
C SER A 116 -16.71 1.60 10.31
N PHE A 117 -15.97 0.70 9.65
CA PHE A 117 -15.69 0.79 8.21
C PHE A 117 -15.95 -0.52 7.43
N GLY A 118 -16.37 -1.58 8.11
CA GLY A 118 -16.69 -2.88 7.52
C GLY A 118 -18.15 -3.03 7.11
#